data_AF-A0A1Z1MAR1-F1
#
_entry.id   AF-A0A1Z1MAR1-F1
#
_cell.length_a   1.000
_cell.length_b   1.000
_cell.length_c   1.000
_cell.angle_alpha   90.00
_cell.angle_beta   90.00
_cell.angle_gamma   90.00
#
_symmetry.space_group_name_H-M   'P 1'
#
loop_
_entity.id
_entity.type
_entity.pdbx_description
1 polymer ?
#
loop_
_entity_poly.entity_id
_entity_poly.type
_entity_poly.pdbx_seq_one_letter_code
_entity_poly.pdbx_strand_id
1 'polypeptide(L)'
;MKKEIFLKKLDLLSISLEVLTSWNENKQIVRRFDYLYYDIKNKNYNKKQRFIFLVKYIYNILKIIKKYSLIKLANKIVSNNKQSLKKYISKFCYTYYKNKKYYVNHKLVLYNYNKIEQIAINDNAILNLYIICQLKKNYGIYTLIKYLEK
;
A
#
# COMPACT_ATOMS: atom_id res chain seq x y z
N MET A 1 14.25 -8.71 10.60
CA MET A 1 12.89 -8.22 10.26
C MET A 1 11.84 -9.23 10.71
N LYS A 2 10.89 -8.84 11.58
CA LYS A 2 9.72 -9.70 11.90
C LYS A 2 8.82 -9.75 10.66
N LYS A 3 8.49 -10.96 10.18
CA LYS A 3 7.66 -11.20 8.97
C LYS A 3 6.37 -10.39 9.00
N GLU A 4 5.74 -10.29 10.17
CA GLU A 4 4.47 -9.59 10.38
C GLU A 4 4.57 -8.07 10.13
N ILE A 5 5.63 -7.42 10.60
CA ILE A 5 5.82 -5.97 10.40
C ILE A 5 5.97 -5.67 8.91
N PHE A 6 6.78 -6.46 8.22
CA PHE A 6 6.98 -6.34 6.79
C PHE A 6 5.67 -6.53 6.01
N LEU A 7 4.95 -7.61 6.30
CA LEU A 7 3.67 -7.89 5.64
C LEU A 7 2.68 -6.77 5.91
N LYS A 8 2.57 -6.28 7.15
CA LYS A 8 1.70 -5.15 7.48
C LYS A 8 2.01 -3.89 6.66
N LYS A 9 3.29 -3.56 6.46
CA LYS A 9 3.67 -2.39 5.65
C LYS A 9 3.44 -2.59 4.17
N LEU A 10 3.68 -3.80 3.69
CA LEU A 10 3.39 -4.19 2.33
C LEU A 10 1.88 -4.12 2.06
N ASP A 11 1.04 -4.53 3.01
CA ASP A 11 -0.41 -4.39 2.95
C ASP A 11 -0.82 -2.92 2.87
N LEU A 12 -0.25 -2.06 3.71
CA LEU A 12 -0.51 -0.61 3.69
C LEU A 12 -0.08 0.03 2.36
N LEU A 13 1.09 -0.34 1.84
CA LEU A 13 1.56 0.12 0.54
C LEU A 13 0.64 -0.34 -0.59
N SER A 14 0.15 -1.58 -0.52
CA SER A 14 -0.78 -2.14 -1.50
C SER A 14 -2.11 -1.38 -1.50
N ILE A 15 -2.63 -1.02 -0.33
CA ILE A 15 -3.83 -0.17 -0.20
C ILE A 15 -3.59 1.21 -0.84
N SER A 16 -2.42 1.84 -0.63
CA SER A 16 -2.09 3.10 -1.29
C SER A 16 -2.09 2.98 -2.81
N LEU A 17 -1.54 1.88 -3.34
CA LEU A 17 -1.52 1.62 -4.78
C LEU A 17 -2.92 1.33 -5.33
N GLU A 18 -3.75 0.62 -4.59
CA GLU A 18 -5.17 0.40 -4.92
C GLU A 18 -5.93 1.73 -5.00
N VAL A 19 -5.74 2.62 -4.01
CA VAL A 19 -6.37 3.94 -4.00
C VAL A 19 -5.94 4.76 -5.21
N LEU A 20 -4.64 4.82 -5.50
CA LEU A 20 -4.11 5.56 -6.67
C LEU A 20 -4.65 5.00 -7.99
N THR A 21 -4.81 3.68 -8.09
CA THR A 21 -5.28 3.02 -9.32
C THR A 21 -6.80 3.09 -9.48
N SER A 22 -7.54 3.20 -8.37
CA SER A 22 -8.98 3.42 -8.39
C SER A 22 -9.38 4.74 -9.05
N TRP A 23 -8.48 5.72 -9.13
CA TRP A 23 -8.70 6.99 -9.81
C TRP A 23 -8.47 6.91 -11.33
N ASN A 24 -7.84 5.83 -11.80
CA ASN A 24 -7.58 5.57 -13.22
C ASN A 24 -8.65 4.67 -13.86
N GLU A 25 -9.73 4.32 -13.13
CA GLU A 25 -10.85 3.45 -13.55
C GLU A 25 -10.47 2.07 -14.13
N ASN A 26 -9.18 1.71 -14.09
CA ASN A 26 -8.68 0.50 -14.69
C ASN A 26 -8.75 -0.67 -13.70
N LYS A 27 -9.90 -1.35 -13.69
CA LYS A 27 -10.21 -2.51 -12.84
C LYS A 27 -9.20 -3.66 -12.97
N GLN A 28 -8.44 -3.75 -14.07
CA GLN A 28 -7.40 -4.78 -14.25
C GLN A 28 -6.19 -4.56 -13.33
N ILE A 29 -5.93 -3.32 -12.88
CA ILE A 29 -4.80 -3.02 -12.01
C ILE A 29 -5.04 -3.55 -10.60
N VAL A 30 -6.24 -3.30 -10.08
CA VAL A 30 -6.68 -3.77 -8.76
C VAL A 30 -6.58 -5.29 -8.70
N ARG A 31 -7.13 -6.00 -9.71
CA ARG A 31 -7.03 -7.46 -9.80
C ARG A 31 -5.58 -7.99 -9.79
N ARG A 32 -4.64 -7.29 -10.43
CA ARG A 32 -3.21 -7.68 -10.43
C ARG A 32 -2.57 -7.47 -9.07
N PHE A 33 -2.92 -6.40 -8.35
CA PHE A 33 -2.47 -6.19 -6.98
C PHE A 33 -3.06 -7.22 -6.02
N ASP A 34 -4.35 -7.51 -6.14
CA ASP A 34 -5.03 -8.53 -5.32
C ASP A 34 -4.38 -9.90 -5.53
N TYR A 35 -4.14 -10.30 -6.79
CA TYR A 35 -3.47 -11.57 -7.08
C TYR A 35 -2.09 -11.63 -6.43
N LEU A 36 -1.29 -10.58 -6.64
CA LEU A 36 0.04 -10.45 -6.04
C LEU A 36 0.00 -10.51 -4.51
N TYR A 37 -1.02 -9.91 -3.89
CA TYR A 37 -1.24 -9.90 -2.45
C TYR A 37 -1.60 -11.29 -1.91
N TYR A 38 -2.58 -11.96 -2.50
CA TYR A 38 -3.01 -13.30 -2.12
C TYR A 38 -1.87 -14.31 -2.24
N ASP A 39 -1.05 -14.18 -3.28
CA ASP A 39 0.08 -15.06 -3.52
C ASP A 39 1.15 -14.97 -2.40
N ILE A 40 1.31 -13.81 -1.76
CA ILE A 40 2.21 -13.64 -0.61
C ILE A 40 1.62 -14.26 0.66
N LYS A 41 0.33 -13.99 0.91
CA LYS A 41 -0.30 -14.31 2.19
C LYS A 41 -0.42 -15.81 2.43
N ASN A 42 -0.72 -16.57 1.38
CA ASN A 42 -1.11 -17.97 1.49
C ASN A 42 0.06 -18.98 1.39
N LYS A 43 1.29 -18.51 1.21
CA LYS A 43 2.45 -19.40 1.06
C LYS A 43 3.25 -19.53 2.36
N ASN A 44 3.49 -20.78 2.77
CA ASN A 44 4.39 -21.13 3.86
C ASN A 44 5.82 -21.21 3.33
N TYR A 45 6.71 -20.33 3.80
CA TYR A 45 8.05 -20.20 3.24
C TYR A 45 9.16 -20.42 4.27
N ASN A 46 10.21 -21.12 3.85
CA ASN A 46 11.51 -21.18 4.53
C ASN A 46 12.33 -19.88 4.28
N LYS A 47 13.39 -19.63 5.07
CA LYS A 47 14.12 -18.35 5.10
C LYS A 47 14.71 -17.92 3.74
N LYS A 48 15.27 -18.84 2.93
CA LYS A 48 15.88 -18.52 1.63
C LYS A 48 14.83 -18.16 0.56
N GLN A 49 13.71 -18.88 0.52
CA GLN A 49 12.61 -18.59 -0.41
C GLN A 49 11.97 -17.23 -0.16
N ARG A 50 11.98 -16.75 1.10
CA ARG A 50 11.46 -15.42 1.45
C ARG A 50 12.20 -14.32 0.70
N PHE A 51 13.53 -14.29 0.67
CA PHE A 51 14.28 -13.16 0.10
C PHE A 51 14.04 -12.97 -1.41
N ILE A 52 14.24 -14.01 -2.21
CA ILE A 52 14.07 -13.96 -3.68
C ILE A 52 12.64 -13.55 -4.04
N PHE A 53 11.66 -14.07 -3.31
CA PHE A 53 10.26 -13.74 -3.53
C PHE A 53 9.93 -12.29 -3.17
N LEU A 54 10.47 -11.75 -2.07
CA LEU A 54 10.30 -10.34 -1.71
C LEU A 54 10.89 -9.41 -2.77
N VAL A 55 12.07 -9.74 -3.30
CA VAL A 55 12.68 -8.99 -4.40
C VAL A 55 11.78 -9.04 -5.65
N LYS A 56 11.28 -10.22 -6.01
CA LYS A 56 10.34 -10.39 -7.14
C LYS A 56 9.06 -9.60 -6.93
N TYR A 57 8.56 -9.53 -5.70
CA TYR A 57 7.37 -8.77 -5.36
C TYR A 57 7.59 -7.26 -5.48
N ILE A 58 8.66 -6.73 -4.87
CA ILE A 58 9.05 -5.32 -5.00
C ILE A 58 9.23 -4.96 -6.48
N TYR A 59 9.89 -5.83 -7.25
CA TYR A 59 10.03 -5.65 -8.70
C TYR A 59 8.66 -5.55 -9.41
N ASN A 60 7.71 -6.42 -9.08
CA ASN A 60 6.37 -6.38 -9.66
C ASN A 60 5.61 -5.10 -9.26
N ILE A 61 5.71 -4.66 -8.00
CA ILE A 61 5.15 -3.36 -7.56
C ILE A 61 5.73 -2.24 -8.44
N LEU A 62 7.06 -2.18 -8.57
CA LEU A 62 7.74 -1.15 -9.37
C LEU A 62 7.30 -1.19 -10.83
N LYS A 63 7.13 -2.38 -11.40
CA LYS A 63 6.64 -2.56 -12.77
C LYS A 63 5.22 -1.99 -12.93
N ILE A 64 4.34 -2.23 -11.96
CA ILE A 64 2.97 -1.68 -11.98
C ILE A 64 3.01 -0.16 -11.81
N ILE A 65 3.76 0.34 -10.83
CA ILE A 65 3.91 1.78 -10.57
C ILE A 65 4.39 2.53 -11.81
N LYS A 66 5.40 2.00 -12.50
CA LYS A 66 5.92 2.56 -13.76
C LYS A 66 4.88 2.48 -14.87
N LYS A 67 4.29 1.29 -15.09
CA LYS A 67 3.32 1.04 -16.17
C LYS A 67 2.13 2.00 -16.12
N TYR A 68 1.63 2.30 -14.91
CA TYR A 68 0.43 3.11 -14.74
C TYR A 68 0.72 4.55 -14.29
N SER A 69 1.97 5.00 -14.38
CA SER A 69 2.37 6.36 -14.01
C SER A 69 1.93 6.77 -12.59
N LEU A 70 1.90 5.81 -11.64
CA LEU A 70 1.37 6.06 -10.29
C LEU A 70 2.19 7.10 -9.53
N ILE A 71 3.47 7.25 -9.87
CA ILE A 71 4.34 8.32 -9.34
C ILE A 71 3.82 9.71 -9.76
N LYS A 72 3.38 9.87 -11.01
CA LYS A 72 2.83 11.14 -11.51
C LYS A 72 1.52 11.48 -10.79
N LEU A 73 0.67 10.48 -10.57
CA LEU A 73 -0.57 10.64 -9.80
C LEU A 73 -0.29 11.00 -8.34
N ALA A 74 0.63 10.31 -7.69
CA ALA A 74 1.02 10.59 -6.30
C ALA A 74 1.58 12.03 -6.17
N ASN A 75 2.48 12.43 -7.07
CA ASN A 75 2.99 13.80 -7.12
C ASN A 75 1.87 14.82 -7.33
N LYS A 76 0.90 14.53 -8.22
CA LYS A 76 -0.27 15.41 -8.44
C LYS A 76 -1.13 15.55 -7.18
N ILE A 77 -1.31 14.48 -6.39
CA ILE A 77 -2.06 14.54 -5.13
C ILE A 77 -1.34 15.43 -4.11
N VAL A 78 -0.01 15.30 -4.04
CA VAL A 78 0.83 16.11 -3.14
C VAL A 78 0.87 17.57 -3.59
N SER A 79 0.86 17.86 -4.89
CA SER A 79 0.94 19.22 -5.43
C SER A 79 -0.41 19.95 -5.52
N ASN A 80 -1.51 19.26 -5.84
CA ASN A 80 -2.82 19.88 -6.15
C ASN A 80 -3.71 20.12 -4.93
N ASN A 81 -3.19 20.87 -3.95
CA ASN A 81 -3.96 21.47 -2.86
C ASN A 81 -4.51 20.48 -1.80
N LYS A 82 -4.82 20.99 -0.60
CA LYS A 82 -5.21 20.20 0.60
C LYS A 82 -6.40 19.25 0.35
N GLN A 83 -7.26 19.57 -0.60
CA GLN A 83 -8.48 18.80 -0.88
C GLN A 83 -8.20 17.46 -1.57
N SER A 84 -7.21 17.40 -2.48
CA SER A 84 -6.81 16.16 -3.15
C SER A 84 -6.24 15.16 -2.15
N LEU A 85 -5.39 15.65 -1.24
CA LEU A 85 -4.83 14.86 -0.15
C LEU A 85 -5.93 14.34 0.80
N LYS A 86 -6.90 15.18 1.17
CA LYS A 86 -8.03 14.76 2.01
C LYS A 86 -8.87 13.66 1.35
N LYS A 87 -9.14 13.77 0.05
CA LYS A 87 -9.84 12.72 -0.72
C LYS A 87 -9.06 11.42 -0.76
N TYR A 88 -7.74 11.49 -0.98
CA TYR A 88 -6.86 10.33 -0.94
C TYR A 88 -6.87 9.65 0.42
N ILE A 89 -6.65 10.40 1.51
CA ILE A 89 -6.66 9.88 2.89
C ILE A 89 -8.00 9.22 3.20
N SER A 90 -9.13 9.87 2.87
CA SER A 90 -10.46 9.30 3.08
C SER A 90 -10.63 7.96 2.37
N LYS A 91 -10.21 7.86 1.10
CA LYS A 91 -10.31 6.63 0.31
C LYS A 91 -9.36 5.55 0.80
N PHE A 92 -8.17 5.92 1.26
CA PHE A 92 -7.23 5.01 1.93
C PHE A 92 -7.84 4.42 3.20
N CYS A 93 -8.36 5.27 4.09
CA CYS A 93 -9.00 4.82 5.33
C CYS A 93 -10.18 3.90 5.03
N TYR A 94 -11.04 4.27 4.08
CA TYR A 94 -12.15 3.41 3.64
C TYR A 94 -11.66 2.04 3.17
N THR A 95 -10.63 2.00 2.31
CA THR A 95 -10.09 0.75 1.76
C THR A 95 -9.42 -0.10 2.85
N TYR A 96 -8.64 0.53 3.73
CA TYR A 96 -8.05 -0.12 4.90
C TYR A 96 -9.11 -0.75 5.80
N TYR A 97 -10.18 -0.03 6.12
CA TYR A 97 -11.26 -0.55 6.96
C TYR A 97 -12.15 -1.55 6.25
N LYS A 98 -12.38 -1.41 4.94
CA LYS A 98 -13.07 -2.42 4.13
C LYS A 98 -12.29 -3.73 4.15
N ASN A 99 -10.98 -3.68 3.94
CA ASN A 99 -10.11 -4.84 3.97
C ASN A 99 -10.03 -5.41 5.40
N LYS A 100 -9.93 -4.57 6.43
CA LYS A 100 -9.99 -5.00 7.84
C LYS A 100 -11.33 -5.65 8.19
N LYS A 101 -12.47 -5.10 7.74
CA LYS A 101 -13.79 -5.74 7.85
C LYS A 101 -13.80 -7.08 7.13
N TYR A 102 -13.24 -7.16 5.92
CA TYR A 102 -13.11 -8.45 5.21
C TYR A 102 -12.23 -9.47 5.96
N TYR A 103 -11.20 -9.01 6.69
CA TYR A 103 -10.36 -9.85 7.56
C TYR A 103 -11.02 -10.20 8.90
N VAL A 104 -11.96 -9.38 9.38
CA VAL A 104 -12.63 -9.52 10.68
C VAL A 104 -14.01 -10.18 10.55
N ASN A 105 -14.63 -10.20 9.36
CA ASN A 105 -15.99 -10.67 9.08
C ASN A 105 -16.20 -12.19 9.15
N HIS A 106 -15.44 -12.88 10.00
CA HIS A 106 -16.02 -13.91 10.85
C HIS A 106 -16.86 -13.34 12.01
N LYS A 107 -16.95 -12.00 12.17
CA LYS A 107 -18.05 -11.28 12.84
C LYS A 107 -17.96 -9.77 12.53
N LEU A 108 -19.04 -9.20 12.02
CA LEU A 108 -19.22 -7.76 11.78
C LEU A 108 -19.14 -6.99 13.10
N VAL A 109 -17.98 -6.44 13.44
CA VAL A 109 -17.85 -5.46 14.52
C VAL A 109 -17.87 -4.06 13.91
N LEU A 110 -18.91 -3.29 14.24
CA LEU A 110 -18.97 -1.85 14.05
C LEU A 110 -17.84 -1.22 14.87
N TYR A 111 -16.74 -0.88 14.20
CA TYR A 111 -15.62 -0.23 14.86
C TYR A 111 -15.94 1.24 15.12
N ASN A 112 -16.17 1.57 16.39
CA ASN A 112 -15.92 2.92 16.92
C ASN A 112 -14.40 3.06 17.10
N TYR A 113 -13.74 3.73 16.16
CA TYR A 113 -12.29 3.97 16.25
C TYR A 113 -12.00 5.16 17.16
N ASN A 114 -11.02 5.01 18.05
CA ASN A 114 -10.54 6.11 18.87
C ASN A 114 -9.68 7.06 18.01
N LYS A 115 -9.71 8.36 18.34
CA LYS A 115 -9.02 9.44 17.59
C LYS A 115 -7.55 9.15 17.30
N ILE A 116 -6.86 8.46 18.21
CA ILE A 116 -5.45 8.07 18.10
C ILE A 116 -5.21 7.09 16.93
N GLU A 117 -6.05 6.06 16.79
CA GLU A 117 -5.91 5.07 15.72
C GLU A 117 -6.16 5.71 14.35
N GLN A 118 -7.11 6.64 14.28
CA GLN A 118 -7.42 7.38 13.06
C GLN A 118 -6.24 8.27 12.62
N ILE A 119 -5.57 8.93 13.57
CA ILE A 119 -4.36 9.73 13.31
C ILE A 119 -3.26 8.82 12.74
N ALA A 120 -2.99 7.69 13.39
CA ALA A 120 -1.96 6.76 12.94
C ALA A 120 -2.22 6.20 11.52
N ILE A 121 -3.48 5.95 11.16
CA ILE A 121 -3.84 5.47 9.81
C ILE A 121 -3.67 6.59 8.77
N ASN A 122 -4.02 7.82 9.10
CA ASN A 122 -3.79 8.98 8.22
C ASN A 122 -2.27 9.18 7.98
N ASP A 123 -1.45 9.07 9.02
CA ASP A 123 0.00 9.18 8.90
C ASP A 123 0.58 8.08 8.01
N ASN A 124 0.08 6.85 8.15
CA ASN A 124 0.44 5.75 7.26
C ASN A 124 0.04 6.03 5.80
N ALA A 125 -1.14 6.62 5.56
CA ALA A 125 -1.58 6.98 4.22
C ALA A 125 -0.63 8.00 3.57
N ILE A 126 -0.24 9.03 4.32
CA ILE A 126 0.68 10.09 3.88
C ILE A 126 2.08 9.52 3.63
N LEU A 127 2.59 8.71 4.56
CA LEU A 127 3.91 8.11 4.45
C LEU A 127 4.02 7.21 3.21
N ASN A 128 3.04 6.35 2.97
CA ASN A 128 3.03 5.49 1.78
C ASN A 128 2.94 6.32 0.48
N LEU A 129 2.13 7.38 0.47
CA LEU A 129 2.06 8.30 -0.68
C LEU A 129 3.42 8.94 -0.95
N TYR A 130 4.12 9.39 0.10
CA TYR A 130 5.46 9.95 -0.01
C TYR A 130 6.48 8.93 -0.54
N ILE A 131 6.47 7.69 -0.02
CA ILE A 131 7.36 6.62 -0.51
C ILE A 131 7.19 6.42 -2.02
N ILE A 132 5.94 6.37 -2.50
CA ILE A 132 5.64 6.23 -3.94
C ILE A 132 6.23 7.40 -4.75
N CYS A 133 6.12 8.63 -4.25
CA CYS A 133 6.71 9.81 -4.90
C CYS A 133 8.25 9.71 -5.00
N GLN A 134 8.91 9.12 -4.00
CA GLN A 134 10.38 9.00 -3.97
C GLN A 134 10.92 7.93 -4.93
N LEU A 135 10.10 7.00 -5.43
CA LEU A 135 10.57 5.85 -6.23
C LEU A 135 11.30 6.22 -7.53
N LYS A 136 11.07 7.42 -8.08
CA LYS A 136 11.76 7.91 -9.29
C LYS A 136 13.19 8.40 -8.98
N LYS A 137 13.52 8.70 -7.72
CA LYS A 137 14.83 9.23 -7.33
C LYS A 137 15.88 8.12 -7.28
N ASN A 138 17.15 8.50 -7.38
CA ASN A 138 18.30 7.59 -7.37
C ASN A 138 18.32 6.64 -6.16
N TYR A 139 17.76 7.06 -5.01
CA TYR A 139 17.66 6.25 -3.79
C TYR A 139 16.25 5.73 -3.50
N GLY A 140 15.29 5.87 -4.42
CA GLY A 140 13.88 5.55 -4.18
C GLY A 140 13.64 4.08 -3.81
N ILE A 141 14.32 3.15 -4.48
CA ILE A 141 14.23 1.71 -4.16
C ILE A 141 14.82 1.43 -2.78
N TYR A 142 15.94 2.05 -2.44
CA TYR A 142 16.54 1.95 -1.10
C TYR A 142 15.61 2.51 -0.02
N THR A 143 14.97 3.65 -0.27
CA THR A 143 13.96 4.23 0.63
C THR A 143 12.78 3.29 0.84
N LEU A 144 12.28 2.64 -0.21
CA LEU A 144 11.22 1.64 -0.12
C LEU A 144 11.66 0.43 0.72
N ILE A 145 12.85 -0.13 0.48
CA ILE A 145 13.37 -1.26 1.24
C ILE A 145 13.50 -0.88 2.73
N LYS A 146 14.09 0.29 3.03
CA LYS A 146 14.24 0.81 4.38
C LYS A 146 12.90 0.99 5.09
N TYR A 147 11.89 1.50 4.38
CA TYR A 147 10.52 1.62 4.89
C TYR A 147 9.92 0.26 5.24
N LEU A 148 10.07 -0.72 4.35
CA LEU A 148 9.55 -2.08 4.55
C LEU A 148 10.28 -2.84 5.68
N GLU A 149 11.56 -2.51 5.93
CA GLU A 149 12.38 -3.16 6.95
C GLU A 149 12.18 -2.62 8.37
N LYS A 150 12.10 -1.29 8.52
CA LYS A 150 12.09 -0.58 9.82
C LYS A 150 10.70 -0.12 10.19
#